data_AF-A0A0B6YQV9-F1
#
_entry.id   AF-A0A0B6YQV9-F1
#
_cell.length_a   1.000
_cell.length_b   1.000
_cell.length_c   1.000
_cell.angle_alpha   90.00
_cell.angle_beta   90.00
_cell.angle_gamma   90.00
#
_symmetry.space_group_name_H-M   'P 1'
#
loop_
_entity.id
_entity.type
_entity.pdbx_description
1 polymer ?
#
loop_
_entity_poly.entity_id
_entity_poly.type
_entity_poly.pdbx_seq_one_letter_code
_entity_poly.pdbx_strand_id
1 'polypeptide(L)'
;MVESEPDAEAMDEIGFKKLLLQFEKRVYKNQEMRIKYPDLPEKFMEAEIELNEIVHEMHVMATVPEHYQILVDLRSVQSLLQLISHDNTDISIAVIDLLQELTDPDILNENEDTVGVLVDALQS
;
A
#
# COMPACT_ATOMS: atom_id res chain seq x y z
N MET A 1 30.77 -24.47 -0.83
CA MET A 1 30.57 -23.05 -0.49
C MET A 1 29.28 -22.71 -1.18
N VAL A 2 28.19 -22.60 -0.42
CA VAL A 2 26.90 -22.21 -1.00
C VAL A 2 27.05 -20.73 -1.29
N GLU A 3 27.06 -20.39 -2.57
CA GLU A 3 27.00 -19.01 -3.04
C GLU A 3 25.66 -18.46 -2.56
N SER A 4 25.71 -17.65 -1.50
CA SER A 4 24.60 -16.79 -1.11
C SER A 4 24.33 -15.88 -2.30
N GLU A 5 23.22 -16.15 -2.99
CA GLU A 5 22.64 -15.25 -3.98
C GLU A 5 22.57 -13.85 -3.35
N PRO A 6 22.88 -12.77 -4.09
CA PRO A 6 22.81 -11.43 -3.53
C PRO A 6 21.36 -11.21 -3.08
N ASP A 7 21.15 -11.21 -1.77
CA ASP A 7 19.97 -10.69 -1.09
C ASP A 7 19.61 -9.40 -1.85
N ALA A 8 18.55 -9.47 -2.67
CA ALA A 8 18.03 -8.30 -3.35
C ALA A 8 17.77 -7.30 -2.24
N GLU A 9 18.55 -6.20 -2.15
CA GLU A 9 18.60 -5.29 -1.00
C GLU A 9 17.19 -5.11 -0.44
N ALA A 10 16.89 -5.87 0.63
CA ALA A 10 15.55 -5.93 1.17
C ALA A 10 15.18 -4.50 1.57
N MET A 11 13.95 -4.10 1.23
CA MET A 11 13.50 -2.74 1.51
C MET A 11 13.72 -2.42 2.99
N ASP A 12 14.53 -1.41 3.26
CA ASP A 12 14.85 -1.01 4.63
C ASP A 12 13.69 -0.24 5.27
N GLU A 13 13.67 -0.17 6.61
CA GLU A 13 12.63 0.53 7.37
C GLU A 13 12.40 1.98 6.90
N ILE A 14 13.50 2.65 6.51
CA ILE A 14 13.47 4.04 6.04
C ILE A 14 12.79 4.13 4.67
N GLY A 15 13.13 3.25 3.75
CA GLY A 15 12.47 3.10 2.45
C GLY A 15 11.00 2.80 2.60
N PHE A 16 10.65 1.85 3.48
CA PHE A 16 9.27 1.45 3.76
C PHE A 16 8.43 2.63 4.24
N LYS A 17 8.91 3.35 5.26
CA LYS A 17 8.26 4.57 5.77
C LYS A 17 8.14 5.66 4.71
N LYS A 18 9.18 5.85 3.89
CA LYS A 18 9.18 6.87 2.83
C LYS A 18 8.14 6.56 1.77
N LEU A 19 8.01 5.29 1.36
CA LEU A 19 7.02 4.85 0.37
C LEU A 19 5.60 5.02 0.93
N LEU A 20 5.34 4.64 2.19
CA LEU A 20 4.05 4.90 2.84
C LEU A 20 3.70 6.40 2.92
N LEU A 21 4.67 7.24 3.32
CA LEU A 21 4.45 8.69 3.36
C LEU A 21 4.17 9.29 1.98
N GLN A 22 4.73 8.72 0.91
CA GLN A 22 4.42 9.13 -0.45
C GLN A 22 3.00 8.69 -0.82
N PHE A 23 2.62 7.45 -0.53
CA PHE A 23 1.25 6.96 -0.72
C PHE A 23 0.22 7.87 -0.05
N GLU A 24 0.36 8.16 1.26
CA GLU A 24 -0.57 9.04 1.98
C GLU A 24 -0.66 10.43 1.34
N LYS A 25 0.46 10.99 0.88
CA LYS A 25 0.47 12.27 0.16
C LYS A 25 -0.30 12.19 -1.16
N ARG A 26 -0.18 11.09 -1.91
CA ARG A 26 -0.93 10.90 -3.16
C ARG A 26 -2.42 10.74 -2.89
N VAL A 27 -2.81 9.96 -1.87
CA VAL A 27 -4.20 9.82 -1.43
C VAL A 27 -4.79 11.19 -1.09
N TYR A 28 -4.10 11.94 -0.23
CA TYR A 28 -4.56 13.27 0.17
C TYR A 28 -4.66 14.24 -1.01
N LYS A 29 -3.65 14.29 -1.89
CA LYS A 29 -3.65 15.13 -3.10
C LYS A 29 -4.81 14.76 -4.02
N ASN A 30 -5.05 13.47 -4.23
CA ASN A 30 -6.15 12.98 -5.06
C ASN A 30 -7.51 13.41 -4.47
N GLN A 31 -7.74 13.15 -3.18
CA GLN A 31 -8.96 13.55 -2.48
C GLN A 31 -9.19 15.07 -2.53
N GLU A 32 -8.14 15.87 -2.27
CA GLU A 32 -8.22 17.33 -2.34
C GLU A 32 -8.63 17.81 -3.75
N MET A 33 -8.05 17.22 -4.79
CA MET A 33 -8.38 17.56 -6.18
C MET A 33 -9.81 17.15 -6.56
N ARG A 34 -10.30 16.00 -6.07
CA ARG A 34 -11.68 15.56 -6.27
C ARG A 34 -12.68 16.46 -5.56
N ILE A 35 -12.36 16.96 -4.36
CA ILE A 35 -13.19 17.95 -3.64
C ILE A 35 -13.17 19.31 -4.35
N LYS A 36 -12.01 19.72 -4.86
CA LYS A 36 -11.83 21.03 -5.51
C LYS A 36 -12.41 21.09 -6.92
N TYR A 37 -12.42 19.97 -7.63
CA TYR A 37 -12.80 19.87 -9.04
C TYR A 37 -13.71 18.64 -9.30
N PRO A 38 -14.86 18.52 -8.61
CA PRO A 38 -15.69 17.30 -8.65
C PRO A 38 -16.22 16.96 -10.06
N ASP A 39 -16.53 17.96 -10.86
CA ASP A 39 -17.07 17.80 -12.23
C ASP A 39 -16.00 17.89 -13.33
N LEU A 40 -14.72 17.92 -12.98
CA LEU A 40 -13.62 18.06 -13.95
C LEU A 40 -12.59 16.92 -13.79
N PRO A 41 -12.89 15.72 -14.33
CA PRO A 41 -12.00 14.56 -14.27
C PRO A 41 -10.58 14.84 -14.75
N GLU A 42 -10.43 15.65 -15.80
CA GLU A 42 -9.13 16.04 -16.35
C GLU A 42 -8.21 16.73 -15.32
N LYS A 43 -8.77 17.35 -14.27
CA LYS A 43 -7.97 18.02 -13.23
C LYS A 43 -7.38 17.06 -12.21
N PHE A 44 -8.06 15.95 -11.90
CA PHE A 44 -7.58 14.97 -10.93
C PHE A 44 -7.03 13.69 -11.57
N MET A 45 -7.18 13.52 -12.89
CA MET A 45 -6.65 12.37 -13.64
C MET A 45 -5.15 12.15 -13.41
N GLU A 46 -4.32 13.20 -13.46
CA GLU A 46 -2.89 13.07 -13.18
C GLU A 46 -2.63 12.57 -11.75
N ALA A 47 -3.39 13.07 -10.78
CA ALA A 47 -3.29 12.62 -9.39
C ALA A 47 -3.81 11.19 -9.19
N GLU A 48 -4.79 10.73 -9.97
CA GLU A 48 -5.25 9.33 -9.99
C GLU A 48 -4.19 8.40 -10.57
N ILE A 49 -3.53 8.79 -11.66
CA ILE A 49 -2.43 8.01 -12.26
C ILE A 49 -1.29 7.89 -11.25
N GLU A 50 -0.85 9.01 -10.66
CA GLU A 50 0.20 9.01 -9.64
C GLU A 50 -0.18 8.17 -8.40
N LEU A 51 -1.47 8.15 -8.02
CA LEU A 51 -1.97 7.33 -6.92
C LEU A 51 -1.96 5.83 -7.30
N ASN A 52 -2.35 5.48 -8.52
CA ASN A 52 -2.32 4.10 -8.98
C ASN A 52 -0.89 3.57 -9.09
N GLU A 53 0.04 4.38 -9.62
CA GLU A 53 1.46 4.03 -9.71
C GLU A 53 2.06 3.73 -8.34
N ILE A 54 1.81 4.58 -7.34
CA ILE A 54 2.36 4.35 -5.99
C ILE A 54 1.76 3.11 -5.33
N VAL A 55 0.47 2.79 -5.57
CA VAL A 55 -0.15 1.54 -5.08
C VAL A 55 0.54 0.32 -5.71
N HIS A 56 0.87 0.37 -7.00
CA HIS A 56 1.66 -0.68 -7.63
C HIS A 56 3.08 -0.80 -7.06
N GLU A 57 3.75 0.32 -6.79
CA GLU A 57 5.06 0.31 -6.13
C GLU A 57 5.00 -0.30 -4.72
N MET A 58 3.89 -0.15 -4.01
CA MET A 58 3.70 -0.73 -2.68
C MET A 58 3.70 -2.27 -2.67
N HIS A 59 3.56 -2.96 -3.81
CA HIS A 59 3.68 -4.43 -3.83
C HIS A 59 5.04 -4.93 -3.32
N VAL A 60 6.10 -4.11 -3.44
CA VAL A 60 7.41 -4.46 -2.88
C VAL A 60 7.37 -4.59 -1.35
N MET A 61 6.40 -3.96 -0.69
CA MET A 61 6.21 -4.11 0.75
C MET A 61 5.82 -5.55 1.14
N ALA A 62 5.12 -6.26 0.26
CA ALA A 62 4.72 -7.64 0.52
C ALA A 62 5.90 -8.60 0.69
N THR A 63 7.07 -8.25 0.15
CA THR A 63 8.28 -9.07 0.28
C THR A 63 9.02 -8.85 1.60
N VAL A 64 8.59 -7.89 2.43
CA VAL A 64 9.23 -7.54 3.72
C VAL A 64 8.18 -7.47 4.86
N PRO A 65 7.51 -8.60 5.19
CA PRO A 65 6.43 -8.64 6.19
C PRO A 65 6.86 -8.18 7.58
N GLU A 66 8.16 -8.26 7.91
CA GLU A 66 8.74 -7.76 9.18
C GLU A 66 8.42 -6.28 9.48
N HIS A 67 8.14 -5.48 8.43
CA HIS A 67 7.86 -4.04 8.54
C HIS A 67 6.35 -3.70 8.59
N TYR A 68 5.44 -4.69 8.56
CA TYR A 68 3.99 -4.43 8.54
C TYR A 68 3.46 -3.68 9.77
N GLN A 69 4.16 -3.74 10.91
CA GLN A 69 3.82 -2.89 12.06
C GLN A 69 3.76 -1.40 11.67
N ILE A 70 4.60 -0.96 10.75
CA ILE A 70 4.67 0.42 10.28
C ILE A 70 3.43 0.80 9.46
N LEU A 71 2.91 -0.12 8.65
CA LEU A 71 1.65 0.05 7.91
C LEU A 71 0.49 0.35 8.87
N VAL A 72 0.45 -0.38 9.99
CA VAL A 72 -0.57 -0.21 11.04
C VAL A 72 -0.35 1.08 11.82
N ASP A 73 0.88 1.36 12.26
CA ASP A 73 1.23 2.55 13.05
C ASP A 73 0.94 3.86 12.30
N LEU A 74 1.18 3.88 10.98
CA LEU A 74 0.89 5.02 10.12
C LEU A 74 -0.57 5.08 9.64
N ARG A 75 -1.41 4.12 10.06
CA ARG A 75 -2.82 3.98 9.66
C ARG A 75 -3.04 3.86 8.16
N SER A 76 -2.02 3.44 7.41
CA SER A 76 -2.12 3.29 5.96
C SER A 76 -3.06 2.17 5.54
N VAL A 77 -3.29 1.18 6.41
CA VAL A 77 -4.34 0.16 6.22
C VAL A 77 -5.71 0.80 6.06
N GLN A 78 -6.04 1.83 6.85
CA GLN A 78 -7.33 2.53 6.75
C GLN A 78 -7.44 3.33 5.43
N SER A 79 -6.34 3.93 4.98
CA SER A 79 -6.27 4.62 3.70
C SER A 79 -6.47 3.64 2.54
N LEU A 80 -5.85 2.47 2.57
CA LEU A 80 -6.06 1.41 1.58
C LEU A 80 -7.52 0.94 1.56
N LEU A 81 -8.10 0.62 2.72
CA LEU A 81 -9.52 0.19 2.80
C LEU A 81 -10.48 1.23 2.22
N GLN A 82 -10.22 2.53 2.42
CA GLN A 82 -11.03 3.59 1.82
C GLN A 82 -10.94 3.62 0.29
N LEU A 83 -9.79 3.27 -0.28
CA LEU A 83 -9.58 3.25 -1.73
C LEU A 83 -10.24 2.04 -2.43
N ILE A 84 -10.66 1.00 -1.70
CA ILE A 84 -11.38 -0.16 -2.28
C ILE A 84 -12.73 0.28 -2.88
N SER A 85 -13.35 1.32 -2.31
CA SER A 85 -14.62 1.86 -2.80
C SER A 85 -14.41 3.10 -3.68
N HIS A 86 -13.24 3.24 -4.30
CA HIS A 86 -12.91 4.41 -5.10
C HIS A 86 -13.68 4.40 -6.43
N ASP A 87 -14.14 5.57 -6.88
CA ASP A 87 -14.94 5.70 -8.11
C ASP A 87 -14.17 5.25 -9.37
N ASN A 88 -12.85 5.38 -9.34
CA ASN A 88 -11.98 4.78 -10.34
C ASN A 88 -11.72 3.31 -9.98
N THR A 89 -12.26 2.41 -10.80
CA THR A 89 -12.18 0.97 -10.62
C THR A 89 -10.75 0.46 -10.73
N ASP A 90 -9.88 1.09 -11.52
CA ASP A 90 -8.49 0.67 -11.67
C ASP A 90 -7.73 0.78 -10.33
N ILE A 91 -7.95 1.89 -9.60
CA ILE A 91 -7.38 2.09 -8.26
C ILE A 91 -7.93 1.05 -7.28
N SER A 92 -9.23 0.79 -7.34
CA SER A 92 -9.88 -0.19 -6.47
C SER A 92 -9.30 -1.59 -6.68
N ILE A 93 -9.09 -1.99 -7.95
CA ILE A 93 -8.47 -3.27 -8.32
C ILE A 93 -7.02 -3.33 -7.81
N ALA A 94 -6.22 -2.29 -8.07
CA ALA A 94 -4.82 -2.27 -7.64
C ALA A 94 -4.66 -2.41 -6.12
N VAL A 95 -5.57 -1.79 -5.35
CA VAL A 95 -5.56 -1.92 -3.88
C VAL A 95 -5.99 -3.32 -3.43
N ILE A 96 -6.98 -3.93 -4.10
CA ILE A 96 -7.38 -5.31 -3.81
C ILE A 96 -6.24 -6.28 -4.10
N ASP A 97 -5.57 -6.13 -5.24
CA ASP A 97 -4.41 -6.95 -5.63
C ASP A 97 -3.27 -6.79 -4.60
N LEU A 98 -2.98 -5.56 -4.17
CA LEU A 98 -1.99 -5.32 -3.11
C LEU A 98 -2.38 -6.00 -1.79
N LEU A 99 -3.65 -5.89 -1.37
CA LEU A 99 -4.11 -6.54 -0.15
C LEU A 99 -4.02 -8.06 -0.24
N GLN A 100 -4.28 -8.64 -1.42
CA GLN A 100 -4.13 -10.08 -1.64
C GLN A 100 -2.68 -10.52 -1.44
N GLU A 101 -1.71 -9.78 -1.96
CA GLU A 101 -0.28 -10.05 -1.78
C GLU A 101 0.16 -9.85 -0.32
N LEU A 102 -0.31 -8.78 0.33
CA LEU A 102 0.01 -8.52 1.74
C LEU A 102 -0.57 -9.58 2.68
N THR A 103 -1.65 -10.24 2.27
CA THR A 103 -2.36 -11.29 3.05
C THR A 103 -2.19 -12.67 2.44
N ASP A 104 -1.11 -12.89 1.70
CA ASP A 104 -0.82 -14.20 1.12
C ASP A 104 -0.68 -15.27 2.23
N PRO A 105 -1.33 -16.44 2.10
CA PRO A 105 -1.29 -17.50 3.11
C PRO A 105 0.11 -18.00 3.44
N ASP A 106 1.03 -18.01 2.48
CA ASP A 106 2.40 -18.47 2.71
C ASP A 106 3.15 -17.44 3.58
N ILE A 107 2.96 -16.14 3.30
CA ILE A 107 3.50 -15.04 4.13
C ILE A 107 2.91 -15.07 5.55
N LEU A 108 1.59 -15.27 5.65
CA LEU A 108 0.85 -15.36 6.92
C LEU A 108 1.37 -16.51 7.81
N ASN A 109 1.60 -17.68 7.22
CA ASN A 109 2.07 -18.86 7.96
C ASN A 109 3.52 -18.71 8.44
N GLU A 110 4.36 -17.99 7.68
CA GLU A 110 5.77 -17.77 8.06
C GLU A 110 5.96 -16.60 9.05
N ASN A 111 4.98 -15.68 9.12
CA ASN A 111 5.09 -14.43 9.89
C ASN A 111 3.86 -14.16 10.78
N GLU A 112 3.27 -15.19 11.41
CA GLU A 112 2.03 -15.11 12.19
C GLU A 112 2.00 -13.93 13.18
N ASP A 113 3.08 -13.69 13.93
CA ASP A 113 3.15 -12.61 14.93
C ASP A 113 3.09 -11.21 14.30
N THR A 114 3.76 -11.00 13.16
CA THR A 114 3.86 -9.70 12.48
C THR A 114 2.66 -9.42 11.59
N VAL A 115 2.06 -10.45 11.00
CA VAL A 115 0.87 -10.26 10.17
C VAL A 115 -0.40 -10.21 11.01
N GLY A 116 -0.37 -10.76 12.24
CA GLY A 116 -1.46 -10.62 13.20
C GLY A 116 -1.87 -9.16 13.44
N VAL A 117 -0.93 -8.21 13.44
CA VAL A 117 -1.25 -6.78 13.57
C VAL A 117 -1.92 -6.20 12.32
N LEU A 118 -1.56 -6.68 11.13
CA LEU A 118 -2.22 -6.29 9.89
C LEU A 118 -3.66 -6.80 9.86
N VAL A 119 -3.87 -8.06 10.26
CA VAL A 119 -5.21 -8.68 10.33
C VAL A 119 -6.10 -7.96 11.34
N ASP A 120 -5.57 -7.60 12.51
CA ASP A 120 -6.31 -6.83 13.52
C ASP A 120 -6.71 -5.43 12.99
N ALA A 121 -5.80 -4.78 12.26
CA ALA A 121 -6.07 -3.50 11.61
C ALA A 121 -7.12 -3.59 10.48
N LEU A 122 -7.23 -4.74 9.79
CA LEU A 122 -8.26 -4.99 8.77
C LEU A 122 -9.65 -5.28 9.38
N GLN A 123 -9.71 -5.74 10.63
CA GLN A 123 -10.96 -6.00 11.35
C GLN A 123 -11.50 -4.80 12.14
N SER A 124 -10.70 -3.73 12.25
CA SER A 124 -10.97 -2.53 13.04
C SER A 124 -11.77 -1.46 12.29
#